data_AF-A0AAJ1JAC4-F1
#
_entry.id   AF-A0AAJ1JAC4-F1
#
_cell.length_a   1.000
_cell.length_b   1.000
_cell.length_c   1.000
_cell.angle_alpha   90.00
_cell.angle_beta   90.00
_cell.angle_gamma   90.00
#
_symmetry.space_group_name_H-M   'P 1'
#
loop_
_entity.id
_entity.type
_entity.pdbx_description
1 polymer ?
#
loop_
_entity_poly.entity_id
_entity_poly.type
_entity_poly.pdbx_seq_one_letter_code
_entity_poly.pdbx_strand_id
1 'polypeptide(L)'
;MSYRTYLTYENGRQSHLCFTRDRKVIHQHIESLFADADLRETAKEIVLEYKKKPLFIFSMCDVNDKTMAKIPWPKLGKKRTLKTLKIASLSMPSQMYDFLQELGGGSASKAVQDICLEKMGDKISIDEMFYNRCDSTS
;
A
#
# COMPACT_ATOMS: atom_id res chain seq x y z
N MET A 1 -1.31 -10.49 -3.06
CA MET A 1 0.12 -10.22 -2.83
C MET A 1 0.25 -9.43 -1.55
N SER A 2 1.01 -9.87 -0.55
CA SER A 2 1.14 -9.17 0.74
C SER A 2 2.59 -8.99 1.15
N TYR A 3 2.89 -7.81 1.67
CA TYR A 3 4.09 -7.46 2.38
C TYR A 3 3.90 -7.74 3.87
N ARG A 4 4.99 -8.14 4.53
CA ARG A 4 5.09 -8.21 5.98
C ARG A 4 6.44 -7.63 6.37
N THR A 5 6.48 -6.71 7.32
CA THR A 5 7.75 -6.23 7.89
C THR A 5 7.73 -6.32 9.40
N TYR A 6 8.89 -6.54 9.99
CA TYR A 6 9.10 -6.62 11.43
C TYR A 6 10.57 -6.37 11.75
N LEU A 7 10.84 -5.94 12.97
CA LEU A 7 12.20 -5.90 13.52
C LEU A 7 12.50 -7.20 14.26
N THR A 8 13.76 -7.63 14.23
CA THR A 8 14.29 -8.71 15.05
C THR A 8 15.33 -8.15 16.02
N TYR A 9 15.44 -8.73 17.22
CA TYR A 9 16.43 -8.35 18.22
C TYR A 9 17.42 -9.49 18.46
N GLU A 10 18.53 -9.23 19.14
CA GLU A 10 19.56 -10.24 19.44
C GLU A 10 19.01 -11.48 20.19
N ASN A 11 17.98 -11.29 21.02
CA ASN A 11 17.31 -12.37 21.74
C ASN A 11 16.28 -13.16 20.90
N GLY A 12 16.19 -12.89 19.59
CA GLY A 12 15.26 -13.52 18.67
C GLY A 12 13.81 -13.02 18.76
N ARG A 13 13.50 -12.03 19.61
CA ARG A 13 12.17 -11.41 19.67
C ARG A 13 11.88 -10.63 18.39
N GLN A 14 10.59 -10.48 18.10
CA GLN A 14 10.09 -9.71 16.96
C GLN A 14 9.14 -8.61 17.44
N SER A 15 9.18 -7.45 16.79
CA SER A 15 8.28 -6.31 17.10
C SER A 15 7.94 -5.49 15.84
N HIS A 16 7.13 -4.45 16.02
CA HIS A 16 6.71 -3.49 14.98
C HIS A 16 6.18 -4.16 13.70
N LEU A 17 5.40 -5.23 13.89
CA LEU A 17 4.83 -6.00 12.79
C LEU A 17 3.85 -5.15 11.98
N CYS A 18 4.09 -5.03 10.69
CA CYS A 18 3.15 -4.45 9.74
C CYS A 18 2.87 -5.44 8.62
N PHE A 19 1.58 -5.69 8.36
CA PHE A 19 1.12 -6.57 7.29
C PHE A 19 0.16 -5.79 6.39
N THR A 20 0.49 -5.71 5.11
CA THR A 20 -0.33 -4.96 4.15
C THR A 20 -0.16 -5.50 2.73
N ARG A 21 -1.16 -5.29 1.87
CA ARG A 21 -1.04 -5.53 0.43
C ARG A 21 -0.53 -4.30 -0.33
N ASP A 22 -0.50 -3.15 0.34
CA ASP A 22 -0.16 -1.86 -0.25
C ASP A 22 1.33 -1.55 -0.07
N ARG A 23 2.00 -1.26 -1.20
CA ARG A 23 3.41 -0.88 -1.23
C ARG A 23 3.64 0.48 -0.57
N LYS A 24 2.72 1.44 -0.69
CA LYS A 24 2.87 2.77 -0.08
C LYS A 24 2.85 2.68 1.45
N VAL A 25 1.90 1.92 1.98
CA VAL A 25 1.75 1.72 3.44
C VAL A 25 2.98 1.03 4.02
N ILE A 26 3.48 -0.05 3.41
CA ILE A 26 4.68 -0.72 3.91
C ILE A 26 5.93 0.17 3.78
N HIS A 27 6.02 0.98 2.72
CA HIS A 27 7.13 1.91 2.51
C HIS A 27 7.18 2.96 3.62
N GLN A 28 6.06 3.63 3.88
CA GLN A 28 5.94 4.63 4.94
C GLN A 28 6.20 4.03 6.33
N HIS A 29 5.73 2.80 6.56
CA HIS A 29 6.03 2.08 7.81
C HIS A 29 7.53 1.86 7.98
N ILE A 30 8.23 1.36 6.96
CA ILE A 30 9.69 1.17 7.03
C ILE A 30 10.42 2.50 7.21
N GLU A 31 10.01 3.56 6.53
CA GLU A 31 10.57 4.91 6.71
C GLU A 31 10.43 5.38 8.17
N SER A 32 9.27 5.14 8.79
CA SER A 32 9.06 5.49 10.20
C SER A 32 9.97 4.70 11.14
N LEU A 33 10.19 3.40 10.87
CA LEU A 33 11.12 2.58 11.67
C LEU A 33 12.57 3.01 11.49
N PHE A 34 12.94 3.44 10.28
CA PHE A 34 14.26 4.00 10.04
C PHE A 34 14.41 5.38 10.68
N ALA A 35 13.38 6.19 10.81
CA ALA A 35 13.51 7.50 11.46
C ALA A 35 13.75 7.40 12.98
N ASP A 36 13.41 6.28 13.60
CA ASP A 36 13.52 6.06 15.04
C ASP A 36 14.95 5.63 15.45
N ALA A 37 15.66 6.50 16.17
CA ALA A 37 17.04 6.26 16.58
C ALA A 37 17.17 5.13 17.61
N ASP A 38 16.22 5.01 18.55
CA ASP A 38 16.24 3.98 19.59
C ASP A 38 16.09 2.60 18.96
N LEU A 39 15.25 2.49 17.92
CA LEU A 39 15.11 1.25 17.17
C LEU A 39 16.35 0.90 16.35
N ARG A 40 17.11 1.89 15.85
CA ARG A 40 18.38 1.62 15.15
C ARG A 40 19.45 1.00 16.05
N GLU A 41 19.49 1.40 17.31
CA GLU A 41 20.48 0.90 18.28
C GLU A 41 20.07 -0.43 18.92
N THR A 42 18.76 -0.63 19.14
CA THR A 42 18.28 -1.80 19.88
C THR A 42 17.95 -2.99 19.00
N ALA A 43 17.38 -2.75 17.80
CA ALA A 43 17.03 -3.82 16.89
C ALA A 43 18.28 -4.32 16.15
N LYS A 44 18.31 -5.63 15.89
CA LYS A 44 19.37 -6.27 15.13
C LYS A 44 19.15 -6.07 13.63
N GLU A 45 18.00 -6.53 13.14
CA GLU A 45 17.68 -6.46 11.72
C GLU A 45 16.23 -5.99 11.51
N ILE A 46 16.01 -5.34 10.38
CA ILE A 46 14.68 -5.25 9.77
C ILE A 46 14.52 -6.36 8.75
N VAL A 47 13.37 -7.03 8.80
CA VAL A 47 12.98 -8.03 7.82
C VAL A 47 11.76 -7.52 7.08
N LEU A 48 11.83 -7.56 5.76
CA LEU A 48 10.72 -7.35 4.85
C LEU A 48 10.51 -8.63 4.04
N GLU A 49 9.32 -9.21 4.18
CA GLU A 49 8.87 -10.36 3.42
C GLU A 49 7.87 -9.93 2.35
N TYR A 50 7.92 -10.64 1.22
CA TYR A 50 6.92 -10.58 0.18
C TYR A 50 6.44 -11.99 -0.16
N LYS A 51 5.13 -12.23 -0.10
CA LYS A 51 4.54 -13.57 -0.28
C LYS A 51 5.19 -14.64 0.65
N LYS A 52 5.42 -14.29 1.91
CA LYS A 52 6.06 -15.16 2.93
C LYS A 52 7.49 -15.59 2.60
N LYS A 53 8.18 -14.88 1.71
CA LYS A 53 9.60 -15.06 1.44
C LYS A 53 10.36 -13.79 1.82
N PRO A 54 11.53 -13.88 2.46
CA PRO A 54 12.35 -12.70 2.73
C PRO A 54 12.70 -12.03 1.41
N LEU A 55 12.32 -10.75 1.30
CA LEU A 55 12.61 -9.89 0.17
C LEU A 55 13.82 -9.01 0.46
N PHE A 56 13.93 -8.55 1.71
CA PHE A 56 14.99 -7.67 2.16
C PHE A 56 15.22 -7.91 3.65
N ILE A 57 16.47 -8.15 4.03
CA ILE A 57 16.92 -8.28 5.41
C ILE A 57 18.11 -7.34 5.54
N PHE A 58 18.09 -6.47 6.55
CA PHE A 58 19.13 -5.46 6.69
C PHE A 58 19.39 -5.14 8.15
N SER A 59 20.67 -4.98 8.50
CA SER A 59 21.13 -4.57 9.82
C SER A 59 20.63 -3.17 10.16
N MET A 60 19.98 -3.01 11.31
CA MET A 60 19.44 -1.72 11.74
C MET A 60 20.55 -0.71 12.09
N CYS A 61 21.71 -1.19 12.55
CA CYS A 61 22.90 -0.37 12.81
C CYS A 61 23.47 0.26 11.53
N ASP A 62 23.27 -0.36 10.36
CA ASP A 62 23.83 0.10 9.08
C ASP A 62 22.84 0.98 8.28
N VAL A 63 21.68 1.30 8.86
CA VAL A 63 20.63 2.08 8.19
C VAL A 63 21.10 3.51 7.94
N ASN A 64 21.00 3.94 6.69
CA ASN A 64 21.25 5.31 6.26
C ASN A 64 20.24 5.71 5.18
N ASP A 65 20.33 6.95 4.72
CA ASP A 65 19.39 7.54 3.75
C ASP A 65 19.32 6.77 2.41
N LYS A 66 20.35 5.97 2.08
CA LYS A 66 20.39 5.16 0.86
C LYS A 66 19.79 3.77 1.04
N THR A 67 19.52 3.34 2.27
CA THR A 67 19.05 1.97 2.55
C THR A 67 17.68 1.69 1.93
N MET A 68 16.75 2.65 1.95
CA MET A 68 15.43 2.49 1.31
C MET A 68 15.51 2.20 -0.19
N ALA A 69 16.47 2.83 -0.88
CA ALA A 69 16.66 2.63 -2.32
C ALA A 69 17.20 1.23 -2.68
N LYS A 70 17.77 0.49 -1.71
CA LYS A 70 18.29 -0.87 -1.90
C LYS A 70 17.20 -1.94 -1.88
N ILE A 71 15.99 -1.61 -1.42
CA ILE A 71 14.90 -2.59 -1.32
C ILE A 71 14.49 -3.03 -2.74
N PRO A 72 14.59 -4.34 -3.06
CA PRO A 72 14.27 -4.86 -4.39
C PRO A 72 12.75 -5.00 -4.54
N TRP A 73 12.05 -3.87 -4.61
CA TRP A 73 10.60 -3.86 -4.69
C TRP A 73 10.09 -4.69 -5.88
N PRO A 74 9.13 -5.61 -5.65
CA PRO A 74 8.52 -6.36 -6.73
C PRO A 74 7.97 -5.38 -7.77
N LYS A 75 8.20 -5.68 -9.06
CA LYS A 75 7.61 -4.90 -10.15
C LYS A 75 6.10 -4.86 -9.91
N LEU A 76 5.56 -3.65 -9.77
CA LEU A 76 4.11 -3.46 -9.69
C LEU A 76 3.53 -4.11 -10.95
N GLY A 77 2.50 -4.94 -10.77
CA GLY A 77 1.77 -5.51 -11.90
C GLY A 77 1.27 -4.41 -12.83
N LYS A 78 0.86 -4.78 -14.05
CA LYS A 78 0.29 -3.84 -15.01
C LYS A 78 -0.78 -2.99 -14.30
N LYS A 79 -0.68 -1.66 -14.39
CA LYS A 79 -1.71 -0.76 -13.85
C LYS A 79 -3.07 -1.30 -14.28
N ARG A 80 -4.00 -1.42 -13.34
CA ARG A 80 -5.35 -1.86 -13.65
C ARG A 80 -5.92 -0.89 -14.68
N THR A 81 -6.12 -1.40 -15.88
CA THR A 81 -6.81 -0.68 -16.94
C THR A 81 -8.30 -0.80 -16.67
N LEU A 82 -9.06 0.29 -16.81
CA LEU A 82 -10.51 0.23 -16.82
C LEU A 82 -10.95 -0.69 -17.97
N LYS A 83 -11.37 -1.91 -17.64
CA LYS A 83 -12.06 -2.78 -18.58
C LYS A 83 -13.53 -2.43 -18.45
N THR A 84 -14.09 -1.84 -19.50
CA THR A 84 -15.48 -1.33 -19.56
C THR A 84 -15.69 -0.03 -18.78
N LEU A 85 -15.60 1.10 -19.50
CA LEU A 85 -15.82 2.43 -18.92
C LEU A 85 -17.32 2.63 -18.65
N LYS A 86 -17.67 3.02 -17.42
CA LYS A 86 -18.99 3.57 -17.09
C LYS A 86 -18.81 5.04 -16.74
N ILE A 87 -19.65 5.89 -17.31
CA ILE A 87 -19.62 7.33 -17.06
C ILE A 87 -20.70 7.64 -16.03
N ALA A 88 -20.30 8.32 -14.97
CA ALA A 88 -21.21 8.91 -14.00
C ALA A 88 -20.91 10.41 -13.93
N SER A 89 -21.96 11.22 -13.83
CA SER A 89 -21.88 12.65 -13.56
C SER A 89 -22.30 12.90 -12.12
N LEU A 90 -21.60 13.81 -11.44
CA LEU A 90 -21.91 14.18 -10.07
C LEU A 90 -21.64 15.67 -9.87
N SER A 91 -22.49 16.31 -9.07
CA SER A 91 -22.29 17.69 -8.63
C SER A 91 -21.32 17.69 -7.45
N MET A 92 -20.35 18.61 -7.45
CA MET A 92 -19.40 18.77 -6.35
C MET A 92 -19.13 20.26 -6.07
N PRO A 93 -18.71 20.62 -4.85
CA PRO A 93 -18.21 21.95 -4.55
C PRO A 93 -16.99 22.32 -5.40
N SER A 94 -16.87 23.57 -5.82
CA SER A 94 -15.76 24.06 -6.66
C SER A 94 -14.39 23.77 -6.03
N GLN A 95 -14.27 23.96 -4.72
CA GLN A 95 -13.05 23.67 -3.97
C GLN A 95 -12.59 22.21 -4.10
N MET A 96 -13.55 21.27 -4.14
CA MET A 96 -13.26 19.85 -4.32
C MET A 96 -12.80 19.56 -5.75
N TYR A 97 -13.39 20.24 -6.74
CA TYR A 97 -13.00 20.11 -8.14
C TYR A 97 -11.56 20.62 -8.37
N ASP A 98 -11.22 21.77 -7.80
CA ASP A 98 -9.89 22.36 -7.92
C ASP A 98 -8.82 21.47 -7.26
N PHE A 99 -9.11 20.95 -6.06
CA PHE A 99 -8.26 19.96 -5.40
C PHE A 99 -8.01 18.72 -6.26
N LEU A 100 -9.06 18.18 -6.90
CA LEU A 100 -8.94 17.03 -7.78
C LEU A 100 -8.17 17.36 -9.07
N GLN A 101 -8.31 18.57 -9.60
CA GLN A 101 -7.51 19.01 -10.74
C GLN A 101 -6.02 19.07 -10.39
N GLU A 102 -5.66 19.66 -9.26
CA GLU A 102 -4.27 19.71 -8.78
C GLU A 102 -3.70 18.30 -8.60
N LEU A 103 -4.44 17.43 -7.89
CA LEU A 103 -4.05 16.04 -7.64
C LEU A 103 -3.87 15.24 -8.94
N GLY A 104 -4.69 15.52 -9.96
CA GLY A 104 -4.68 14.83 -11.25
C GLY A 104 -3.70 15.40 -12.28
N GLY A 105 -3.03 16.52 -11.98
CA GLY A 105 -2.20 17.25 -12.94
C GLY A 105 -3.02 17.92 -14.05
N GLY A 106 -4.09 18.62 -13.67
CA GLY A 106 -5.03 19.30 -14.58
C GLY A 106 -6.23 18.46 -15.02
N SER A 107 -6.46 17.30 -14.40
CA SER A 107 -7.59 16.42 -14.74
C SER A 107 -8.22 15.82 -13.49
N ALA A 108 -9.34 16.40 -13.06
CA ALA A 108 -10.10 15.91 -11.92
C ALA A 108 -10.57 14.46 -12.11
N SER A 109 -10.96 14.08 -13.32
CA SER A 109 -11.38 12.69 -13.63
C SER A 109 -10.25 11.69 -13.46
N LYS A 110 -9.02 12.05 -13.83
CA LYS A 110 -7.83 11.22 -13.62
C LYS A 110 -7.54 11.03 -12.13
N ALA A 111 -7.64 12.09 -11.33
CA ALA A 111 -7.49 11.99 -9.88
C ALA A 111 -8.54 11.05 -9.25
N VAL A 112 -9.82 11.20 -9.62
CA VAL A 112 -10.89 10.32 -9.15
C VAL A 112 -10.64 8.88 -9.57
N GLN A 113 -10.22 8.65 -10.82
CA GLN A 113 -9.90 7.32 -11.31
C GLN A 113 -8.74 6.68 -10.54
N ASP A 114 -7.66 7.41 -10.29
CA ASP A 114 -6.51 6.93 -9.54
C ASP A 114 -6.89 6.60 -8.09
N ILE A 115 -7.66 7.47 -7.43
CA ILE A 115 -8.20 7.23 -6.08
C ILE A 115 -9.06 5.96 -6.06
N CYS A 116 -9.99 5.80 -7.01
CA CYS A 116 -10.87 4.65 -7.09
C CYS A 116 -10.08 3.36 -7.33
N LEU A 117 -9.11 3.37 -8.26
CA LEU A 117 -8.26 2.20 -8.54
C LEU A 117 -7.36 1.83 -7.36
N GLU A 118 -6.89 2.81 -6.60
CA GLU A 118 -6.10 2.62 -5.37
C GLU A 118 -6.95 2.04 -4.23
N LYS A 119 -8.15 2.57 -4.01
CA LYS A 119 -9.06 2.15 -2.92
C LYS A 119 -9.76 0.81 -3.20
N MET A 120 -10.12 0.52 -4.45
CA MET A 120 -10.73 -0.76 -4.86
C MET A 120 -9.70 -1.90 -4.99
N GLY A 121 -8.65 -1.97 -4.16
CA GLY A 121 -7.68 -3.09 -4.12
C GLY A 121 -8.38 -4.46 -4.13
N ASP A 122 -7.72 -5.56 -4.56
CA ASP A 122 -8.24 -6.93 -4.87
C ASP A 122 -9.48 -7.43 -4.06
N LYS A 123 -10.63 -6.79 -4.22
CA LYS A 123 -11.91 -7.13 -3.61
C LYS A 123 -12.90 -7.03 -4.75
N ILE A 124 -13.20 -8.22 -5.27
CA ILE A 124 -14.54 -8.76 -5.51
C ILE A 124 -15.47 -7.86 -6.32
N SER A 125 -16.04 -8.43 -7.39
CA SER A 125 -16.97 -7.69 -8.24
C SER A 125 -18.08 -7.06 -7.40
N ILE A 126 -18.43 -5.83 -7.73
CA ILE A 126 -19.60 -5.16 -7.18
C ILE A 126 -20.86 -6.03 -7.38
N ASP A 127 -20.92 -6.86 -8.42
CA ASP A 127 -22.01 -7.82 -8.62
C ASP A 127 -22.17 -8.82 -7.46
N GLU A 128 -21.08 -9.32 -6.85
CA GLU A 128 -21.19 -10.21 -5.67
C GLU A 128 -21.75 -9.50 -4.44
N MET A 129 -21.63 -8.16 -4.35
CA MET A 129 -22.15 -7.37 -3.23
C MET A 129 -23.65 -7.06 -3.34
N PHE A 130 -24.20 -6.99 -4.55
CA PHE A 130 -25.58 -6.54 -4.77
C PHE A 130 -26.55 -7.67 -5.17
N TYR A 131 -26.08 -8.76 -5.79
CA TYR A 131 -26.98 -9.80 -6.33
C TYR A 131 -27.15 -11.07 -5.47
N ASN A 132 -26.35 -11.29 -4.42
CA ASN A 132 -26.56 -12.42 -3.50
C ASN A 132 -27.59 -12.15 -2.38
N ARG A 133 -28.49 -11.17 -2.58
CA ARG A 133 -29.60 -10.89 -1.62
C ARG A 133 -30.98 -11.17 -2.18
N CYS A 134 -31.09 -12.02 -3.18
CA CYS A 134 -32.34 -12.64 -3.60
C CYS A 134 -32.02 -14.05 -4.12
N ASP A 135 -31.85 -15.01 -3.20
CA ASP A 135 -32.18 -16.43 -3.40
C ASP A 135 -32.00 -17.14 -2.05
N SER A 136 -32.92 -16.84 -1.14
CA SER A 136 -33.17 -17.65 0.06
C SER A 136 -34.66 -17.60 0.36
N THR A 137 -35.46 -17.94 -0.64
CA THR A 137 -36.83 -18.40 -0.47
C THR A 137 -37.09 -19.51 -1.47
N SER A 138 -36.75 -20.73 -1.10
CA SER A 138 -37.49 -21.98 -1.38
C SER A 138 -36.82 -23.12 -0.61
#